data_AF-A0A2D6ZTE5-F1
#
_entry.id   AF-A0A2D6ZTE5-F1
#
_cell.length_a   1.000
_cell.length_b   1.000
_cell.length_c   1.000
_cell.angle_alpha   90.00
_cell.angle_beta   90.00
_cell.angle_gamma   90.00
#
_symmetry.space_group_name_H-M   'P 1'
#
loop_
_entity.id
_entity.type
_entity.pdbx_description
1 polymer ?
#
loop_
_entity_poly.entity_id
_entity_poly.type
_entity_poly.pdbx_seq_one_letter_code
_entity_poly.pdbx_strand_id
1 'polypeptide(L)'
;MKLIKLTKKLLLLSLILFCNINVVVGEEINAKVIALSCSGCHTDQGSSNKIVPQINSLTYFKFIEKMKAYKLKKDNNIMTRLTKVLSEEDILELAKFYFLEKDNEKK
;
A
#
# COMPACT_ATOMS: atom_id res chain seq x y z
N MET A 1 31.95 48.06 -8.19
CA MET A 1 31.64 47.12 -9.31
C MET A 1 32.10 45.66 -9.08
N LYS A 2 33.18 45.38 -8.33
CA LYS A 2 33.65 43.99 -8.06
C LYS A 2 32.78 43.20 -7.07
N LEU A 3 32.23 43.85 -6.04
CA LEU A 3 31.36 43.23 -5.02
C LEU A 3 30.06 42.65 -5.60
N ILE A 4 29.42 43.34 -6.56
CA ILE A 4 28.19 42.88 -7.25
C ILE A 4 28.44 41.65 -8.13
N LYS A 5 29.66 41.51 -8.69
CA LYS A 5 30.05 40.34 -9.47
C LYS A 5 30.30 39.13 -8.55
N LEU A 6 30.79 39.36 -7.34
CA LEU A 6 31.04 38.31 -6.35
C LEU A 6 29.73 37.75 -5.80
N THR A 7 28.75 38.60 -5.50
CA THR A 7 27.42 38.16 -5.05
C THR A 7 26.66 37.41 -6.14
N LYS A 8 26.73 37.84 -7.42
CA LYS A 8 26.15 37.07 -8.55
C LYS A 8 26.82 35.71 -8.74
N LYS A 9 28.14 35.61 -8.56
CA LYS A 9 28.89 34.34 -8.68
C LYS A 9 28.58 33.38 -7.53
N LEU A 10 28.36 33.90 -6.32
CA LEU A 10 27.93 33.12 -5.16
C LEU A 10 26.48 32.64 -5.29
N LEU A 11 25.59 33.48 -5.84
CA LEU A 11 24.20 33.13 -6.12
C LEU A 11 24.11 32.03 -7.20
N LEU A 12 24.88 32.14 -8.28
CA LEU A 12 24.96 31.12 -9.33
C LEU A 12 25.52 29.78 -8.83
N LEU A 13 26.48 29.79 -7.89
CA LEU A 13 27.04 28.57 -7.31
C LEU A 13 26.04 27.86 -6.38
N SER A 14 25.20 28.63 -5.66
CA SER A 14 24.14 28.07 -4.80
C SER A 14 23.01 27.39 -5.59
N LEU A 15 22.73 27.87 -6.80
CA LEU A 15 21.67 27.33 -7.66
C LEU A 15 22.03 25.96 -8.27
N ILE A 16 23.32 25.72 -8.51
CA ILE A 16 23.84 24.44 -9.04
C ILE A 16 23.78 23.33 -7.96
N LEU A 17 23.87 23.70 -6.67
CA LEU A 17 23.86 22.74 -5.56
C LEU A 17 22.47 22.17 -5.26
N PHE A 18 21.38 22.89 -5.56
CA PHE A 18 20.01 22.46 -5.30
C PHE A 18 19.47 21.44 -6.33
N CYS A 19 20.13 21.25 -7.47
CA CYS A 19 19.61 20.45 -8.58
C CYS A 19 19.86 18.93 -8.47
N ASN A 20 20.51 18.44 -7.41
CA ASN A 20 20.89 17.02 -7.28
C ASN A 20 20.02 16.22 -6.29
N ILE A 21 18.78 16.67 -6.02
CA ILE A 21 17.83 15.86 -5.25
C ILE A 21 17.25 14.78 -6.16
N ASN A 22 17.79 13.57 -6.02
CA ASN A 22 17.15 12.36 -6.56
C ASN A 22 16.15 11.88 -5.50
N VAL A 23 14.86 12.17 -5.70
CA VAL A 23 13.80 11.56 -4.89
C VAL A 23 13.64 10.12 -5.38
N VAL A 24 14.13 9.16 -4.60
CA VAL A 24 13.79 7.75 -4.77
C VAL A 24 12.41 7.55 -4.15
N VAL A 25 11.38 7.46 -5.00
CA VAL A 25 10.07 6.96 -4.59
C VAL A 25 10.19 5.45 -4.52
N GLY A 26 9.91 4.85 -3.36
CA GLY A 26 9.91 3.40 -3.20
C GLY A 26 8.89 2.75 -4.15
N GLU A 27 9.23 1.59 -4.70
CA GLU A 27 8.36 0.84 -5.61
C GLU A 27 7.02 0.52 -4.93
N GLU A 28 5.90 0.90 -5.57
CA GLU A 28 4.57 0.54 -5.11
C GLU A 28 4.46 -0.99 -5.10
N ILE A 29 4.28 -1.58 -3.91
CA ILE A 29 4.11 -3.03 -3.81
C ILE A 29 2.77 -3.37 -4.44
N ASN A 30 2.81 -4.12 -5.55
CA ASN A 30 1.61 -4.51 -6.29
C ASN A 30 0.63 -5.27 -5.37
N ALA A 31 -0.63 -4.85 -5.33
CA ALA A 31 -1.67 -5.48 -4.50
C ALA A 31 -1.80 -6.98 -4.73
N LYS A 32 -1.49 -7.47 -5.93
CA LYS A 32 -1.42 -8.91 -6.25
C LYS A 32 -0.39 -9.64 -5.39
N VAL A 33 0.78 -9.05 -5.17
CA VAL A 33 1.84 -9.64 -4.32
C VAL A 33 1.40 -9.68 -2.86
N ILE A 34 0.74 -8.63 -2.39
CA ILE A 34 0.18 -8.60 -1.04
C ILE A 34 -0.94 -9.65 -0.90
N ALA A 35 -1.82 -9.75 -1.90
CA ALA A 35 -2.93 -10.71 -1.94
C ALA A 35 -2.46 -12.17 -1.89
N LEU A 36 -1.31 -12.51 -2.49
CA LEU A 36 -0.73 -13.85 -2.36
C LEU A 36 -0.48 -14.25 -0.90
N SER A 37 -0.09 -13.30 -0.05
CA SER A 37 0.10 -13.55 1.39
C SER A 37 -1.24 -13.81 2.10
N CYS A 38 -2.30 -13.14 1.66
CA CYS A 38 -3.65 -13.33 2.20
C CYS A 38 -4.19 -14.73 1.88
N SER A 39 -3.95 -15.23 0.66
CA SER A 39 -4.40 -16.55 0.19
C SER A 39 -3.82 -17.72 0.99
N GLY A 40 -2.72 -17.52 1.73
CA GLY A 40 -2.16 -18.55 2.63
C GLY A 40 -3.11 -18.95 3.77
N CYS A 41 -4.01 -18.06 4.18
CA CYS A 41 -5.06 -18.35 5.17
C CYS A 41 -6.47 -18.24 4.57
N HIS A 42 -6.70 -17.24 3.71
CA HIS A 42 -8.00 -16.92 3.11
C HIS A 42 -8.15 -17.54 1.72
N THR A 43 -8.21 -18.87 1.65
CA THR A 43 -8.35 -19.59 0.38
C THR A 43 -9.72 -19.33 -0.26
N ASP A 44 -9.77 -19.37 -1.59
CA ASP A 44 -11.04 -19.20 -2.34
C ASP A 44 -12.05 -20.32 -2.08
N GLN A 45 -11.57 -21.51 -1.69
CA GLN A 45 -12.43 -22.64 -1.31
C GLN A 45 -12.88 -22.58 0.15
N GLY A 46 -12.40 -21.59 0.91
CA GLY A 46 -12.55 -21.53 2.35
C GLY A 46 -11.60 -22.50 3.07
N SER A 47 -11.31 -22.22 4.35
CA SER A 47 -10.49 -23.13 5.15
C SER A 47 -11.30 -24.33 5.61
N SER A 48 -10.69 -25.51 5.61
CA SER A 48 -11.31 -26.77 6.10
C SER A 48 -11.75 -26.68 7.57
N ASN A 49 -11.11 -25.81 8.35
CA ASN A 49 -11.41 -25.61 9.76
C ASN A 49 -12.54 -24.59 10.02
N LYS A 50 -13.15 -23.97 8.99
CA LYS A 50 -14.21 -22.93 9.08
C LYS A 50 -13.86 -21.68 9.92
N ILE A 51 -12.65 -21.60 10.49
CA ILE A 51 -12.23 -20.50 11.36
C ILE A 51 -11.81 -19.29 10.52
N VAL A 52 -11.29 -19.51 9.31
CA VAL A 52 -10.84 -18.44 8.42
C VAL A 52 -11.89 -18.22 7.32
N PRO A 53 -12.57 -17.06 7.31
CA PRO A 53 -13.61 -16.78 6.32
C PRO A 53 -12.98 -16.47 4.95
N GLN A 54 -13.74 -16.69 3.88
CA GLN A 54 -13.34 -16.27 2.55
C GLN A 54 -13.45 -14.76 2.40
N ILE A 55 -12.46 -14.12 1.77
CA ILE A 55 -12.47 -12.67 1.53
C ILE A 55 -13.60 -12.29 0.56
N ASN A 56 -13.83 -13.12 -0.47
CA ASN A 56 -14.84 -12.92 -1.50
C ASN A 56 -16.31 -12.97 -0.99
N SER A 57 -16.53 -13.31 0.28
CA SER A 57 -17.85 -13.26 0.94
C SER A 57 -18.26 -11.83 1.38
N LEU A 58 -17.34 -10.87 1.30
CA LEU A 58 -17.59 -9.47 1.62
C LEU A 58 -17.94 -8.66 0.36
N THR A 59 -18.37 -7.42 0.57
CA THR A 59 -18.43 -6.41 -0.48
C THR A 59 -17.17 -5.54 -0.45
N TYR A 60 -16.87 -4.83 -1.54
CA TYR A 60 -15.76 -3.87 -1.65
C TYR A 60 -15.70 -2.92 -0.44
N PHE A 61 -16.81 -2.24 -0.13
CA PHE A 61 -16.87 -1.30 1.00
C PHE A 61 -16.74 -2.00 2.35
N LYS A 62 -17.32 -3.20 2.50
CA LYS A 62 -17.26 -3.92 3.79
C LYS A 62 -15.87 -4.47 4.08
N PHE A 63 -15.12 -4.85 3.04
CA PHE A 63 -13.72 -5.21 3.17
C PHE A 63 -12.91 -4.03 3.69
N ILE A 64 -13.02 -2.87 3.05
CA ILE A 64 -12.29 -1.66 3.48
C ILE A 64 -12.61 -1.30 4.93
N GLU A 65 -13.90 -1.27 5.28
CA GLU A 65 -14.36 -0.99 6.65
C GLU A 65 -13.72 -1.95 7.66
N LYS A 66 -13.74 -3.26 7.37
CA LYS A 66 -13.17 -4.29 8.25
C LYS A 66 -11.64 -4.15 8.38
N MET A 67 -10.93 -3.89 7.30
CA MET A 67 -9.48 -3.75 7.30
C MET A 67 -9.04 -2.52 8.12
N LYS A 68 -9.73 -1.39 7.95
CA LYS A 68 -9.51 -0.20 8.79
C LYS A 68 -9.83 -0.46 10.25
N ALA A 69 -10.92 -1.19 10.53
CA ALA A 69 -11.27 -1.58 11.88
C ALA A 69 -10.20 -2.47 12.53
N TYR A 70 -9.66 -3.46 11.80
CA TYR A 70 -8.54 -4.29 12.30
C TYR A 70 -7.29 -3.47 12.57
N LYS A 71 -6.96 -2.51 11.70
CA LYS A 71 -5.78 -1.63 11.88
C LYS A 71 -5.86 -0.82 13.17
N LEU A 72 -7.06 -0.34 13.54
CA LEU A 72 -7.30 0.44 14.76
C LEU A 72 -7.47 -0.42 16.02
N LYS A 73 -7.83 -1.69 15.87
CA LYS A 73 -8.12 -2.57 17.00
C LYS A 73 -6.86 -2.85 17.82
N LYS A 74 -7.01 -2.91 19.14
CA LYS A 74 -5.93 -3.22 20.09
C LYS A 74 -6.19 -4.58 20.75
N ASP A 75 -6.16 -5.64 19.93
CA ASP A 75 -6.31 -7.02 20.39
C ASP A 75 -5.23 -7.94 19.79
N ASN A 76 -5.25 -9.21 20.20
CA ASN A 76 -4.33 -10.24 19.72
C ASN A 76 -4.85 -10.98 18.48
N ASN A 77 -5.82 -10.42 17.76
CA ASN A 77 -6.32 -11.05 16.54
C ASN A 77 -5.22 -11.04 15.46
N ILE A 78 -5.11 -12.12 14.69
CA ILE A 78 -4.12 -12.25 13.63
C ILE A 78 -4.27 -11.14 12.58
N MET A 79 -5.50 -10.82 12.17
CA MET A 79 -5.75 -9.75 11.21
C MET A 79 -5.39 -8.37 11.75
N THR A 80 -5.57 -8.12 13.05
CA THR A 80 -5.10 -6.88 13.69
C THR A 80 -3.58 -6.71 13.55
N ARG A 81 -2.82 -7.81 13.64
CA ARG A 81 -1.35 -7.76 13.45
C ARG A 81 -0.97 -7.56 11.98
N LEU A 82 -1.63 -8.27 11.06
CA LEU A 82 -1.34 -8.22 9.63
C LEU A 82 -1.73 -6.87 9.01
N THR A 83 -2.85 -6.28 9.40
CA THR A 83 -3.33 -5.01 8.84
C THR A 83 -2.54 -3.78 9.31
N LYS A 84 -1.78 -3.88 10.41
CA LYS A 84 -0.99 -2.76 10.93
C LYS A 84 0.07 -2.26 9.95
N VAL A 85 0.67 -3.16 9.18
CA VAL A 85 1.75 -2.83 8.22
C VAL A 85 1.23 -2.30 6.89
N LEU A 86 -0.08 -2.44 6.62
CA LEU A 86 -0.69 -1.97 5.37
C LEU A 86 -0.98 -0.48 5.43
N SER A 87 -0.66 0.26 4.37
CA SER A 87 -1.12 1.64 4.17
C SER A 87 -2.63 1.69 3.87
N GLU A 88 -3.22 2.89 3.87
CA GLU A 88 -4.63 3.06 3.46
C GLU A 88 -4.78 2.76 1.96
N GLU A 89 -3.81 3.18 1.15
CA GLU A 89 -3.71 2.86 -0.28
C GLU A 89 -3.63 1.33 -0.50
N ASP A 90 -2.82 0.59 0.26
CA ASP A 90 -2.74 -0.88 0.15
C ASP A 90 -4.11 -1.54 0.37
N ILE A 91 -4.87 -1.05 1.36
CA ILE A 91 -6.21 -1.56 1.66
C ILE A 91 -7.17 -1.29 0.50
N LEU A 92 -7.08 -0.12 -0.13
CA LEU A 92 -7.91 0.24 -1.28
C LEU A 92 -7.54 -0.60 -2.51
N GLU A 93 -6.26 -0.78 -2.80
CA GLU A 93 -5.80 -1.60 -3.93
C GLU A 93 -6.14 -3.08 -3.73
N LEU A 94 -6.01 -3.62 -2.51
CA LEU A 94 -6.51 -4.96 -2.18
C LEU A 94 -8.03 -5.09 -2.40
N ALA A 95 -8.80 -4.06 -2.05
CA ALA A 95 -10.24 -4.07 -2.27
C ALA A 95 -10.55 -4.09 -3.78
N LYS A 96 -9.82 -3.32 -4.60
CA LYS A 96 -9.98 -3.36 -6.06
C LYS A 96 -9.66 -4.76 -6.60
N PHE A 97 -8.52 -5.32 -6.18
CA PHE A 97 -8.09 -6.66 -6.56
C PHE A 97 -9.15 -7.73 -6.29
N TYR A 98 -9.69 -7.78 -5.07
CA TYR A 98 -10.65 -8.85 -4.69
C TYR A 98 -12.06 -8.67 -5.23
N PHE A 99 -12.51 -7.44 -5.49
CA PHE A 99 -13.94 -7.16 -5.75
C PHE A 99 -14.23 -6.50 -7.10
N LEU A 100 -13.24 -5.90 -7.76
CA LEU A 100 -13.44 -5.18 -9.03
C LEU A 100 -12.64 -5.78 -10.19
N GLU A 101 -11.45 -6.34 -9.94
CA GLU A 101 -10.60 -6.93 -10.99
C GLU A 101 -10.97 -8.36 -11.39
N LYS A 102 -12.21 -8.78 -11.12
CA LYS A 102 -12.77 -10.02 -11.67
C LYS A 102 -12.90 -9.85 -13.19
N ASP A 103 -11.84 -10.12 -13.96
CA ASP A 103 -11.87 -10.62 -15.35
C ASP A 103 -10.50 -10.73 -16.06
N ASN A 104 -9.37 -10.30 -15.47
CA ASN A 104 -8.10 -10.23 -16.23
C ASN A 104 -7.15 -11.44 -16.14
N GLU A 105 -7.51 -12.53 -15.45
CA GLU A 105 -6.64 -13.73 -15.30
C GLU A 105 -7.14 -14.98 -16.04
N LYS A 106 -8.17 -14.87 -16.87
CA LYS A 106 -8.60 -15.97 -17.77
C LYS A 106 -8.02 -15.87 -19.19
N LYS A 107 -6.79 -15.36 -19.34
CA LYS A 107 -6.12 -15.33 -20.63
C LYS A 107 -4.81 -16.10 -20.61
#